data_AF-A0A933FKD0-F1
#
_entry.id   AF-A0A933FKD0-F1
#
_cell.length_a   1.000
_cell.length_b   1.000
_cell.length_c   1.000
_cell.angle_alpha   90.00
_cell.angle_beta   90.00
_cell.angle_gamma   90.00
#
_symmetry.space_group_name_H-M   'P 1'
#
loop_
_entity.id
_entity.type
_entity.pdbx_description
1 polymer ?
#
loop_
_entity_poly.entity_id
_entity_poly.type
_entity_poly.pdbx_seq_one_letter_code
_entity_poly.pdbx_strand_id
1 'polypeptide(L)'
;MPPSPSRDEILAVEVKVLQAMCTGTPEGTVWDKGMLLLGAYPFQDVVHQLIFDVLQEINTDLPVIIRKQLPARLTRKGFPAVDTEKFLGAHSLAAPEAVELMKKLREWSRGEERGDATLR
;
A
#
# COMPACT_ATOMS: atom_id res chain seq x y z
N MET A 1 -4.33 25.08 -8.28
CA MET A 1 -3.69 23.89 -7.70
C MET A 1 -4.75 23.17 -6.90
N PRO A 2 -4.98 21.86 -7.08
CA PRO A 2 -5.75 21.11 -6.09
C PRO A 2 -5.03 21.21 -4.74
N PRO A 3 -5.76 21.25 -3.62
CA PRO A 3 -5.14 21.25 -2.31
C PRO A 3 -4.25 20.01 -2.16
N SER A 4 -3.07 20.20 -1.55
CA SER A 4 -2.26 19.06 -1.09
C SER A 4 -3.13 18.18 -0.20
N PRO A 5 -3.09 16.85 -0.37
CA PRO A 5 -3.90 15.97 0.46
C PRO A 5 -3.53 16.13 1.93
N SER A 6 -4.53 16.01 2.80
CA SER A 6 -4.28 15.84 4.22
C SER A 6 -3.64 14.47 4.48
N ARG A 7 -2.92 14.36 5.61
CA ARG A 7 -2.33 13.08 6.03
C ARG A 7 -3.37 11.97 6.12
N ASP A 8 -4.55 12.27 6.65
CA ASP A 8 -5.63 11.28 6.80
C ASP A 8 -6.14 10.78 5.44
N GLU A 9 -6.17 11.64 4.42
CA GLU A 9 -6.49 11.24 3.05
C GLU A 9 -5.42 10.34 2.44
N ILE A 10 -4.13 10.64 2.67
CA ILE A 10 -3.02 9.78 2.23
C ILE A 10 -3.16 8.39 2.88
N LEU A 11 -3.33 8.34 4.20
CA LEU A 11 -3.48 7.09 4.94
C LEU A 11 -4.68 6.27 4.47
N ALA A 12 -5.82 6.92 4.20
CA ALA A 12 -7.01 6.25 3.67
C ALA A 12 -6.77 5.65 2.28
N VAL A 13 -5.97 6.31 1.44
CA VAL A 13 -5.61 5.80 0.11
C VAL A 13 -4.58 4.67 0.22
N GLU A 14 -3.57 4.78 1.08
CA GLU A 14 -2.60 3.71 1.35
C GLU A 14 -3.29 2.42 1.78
N VAL A 15 -4.23 2.49 2.72
CA VAL A 15 -5.01 1.32 3.17
C VAL A 15 -5.73 0.64 2.01
N LYS A 16 -6.43 1.43 1.17
CA LYS A 16 -7.19 0.91 0.03
C LYS A 16 -6.29 0.21 -0.99
N VAL A 17 -5.10 0.75 -1.21
CA VAL A 17 -4.13 0.17 -2.14
C VAL A 17 -3.54 -1.13 -1.58
N LEU A 18 -3.17 -1.15 -0.30
CA LEU A 18 -2.69 -2.37 0.36
C LEU A 18 -3.76 -3.46 0.40
N GLN A 19 -5.04 -3.10 0.62
CA GLN A 19 -6.17 -4.02 0.49
C GLN A 19 -6.24 -4.62 -0.91
N ALA A 20 -6.20 -3.80 -1.96
CA ALA A 20 -6.24 -4.29 -3.34
C ALA A 20 -5.06 -5.23 -3.67
N MET A 21 -3.86 -4.94 -3.15
CA MET A 21 -2.70 -5.82 -3.29
C MET A 21 -2.86 -7.14 -2.52
N CYS A 22 -3.50 -7.12 -1.36
CA CYS A 22 -3.74 -8.31 -0.54
C CYS A 22 -4.84 -9.23 -1.10
N THR A 23 -5.92 -8.65 -1.63
CA THR A 23 -7.03 -9.42 -2.21
C THR A 23 -6.68 -10.02 -3.55
N GLY A 24 -5.67 -9.45 -4.23
CA GLY A 24 -5.24 -9.84 -5.57
C GLY A 24 -6.32 -9.61 -6.62
N THR A 25 -5.89 -9.49 -7.86
CA THR A 25 -6.81 -9.41 -9.00
C THR A 25 -6.51 -10.57 -9.92
N PRO A 26 -7.53 -11.22 -10.51
CA PRO A 26 -7.32 -12.35 -11.43
C PRO A 26 -6.44 -11.98 -12.64
N GLU A 27 -6.28 -10.69 -12.92
CA GLU A 27 -5.48 -10.16 -14.03
C GLU A 27 -4.00 -9.92 -13.67
N GLY A 28 -3.57 -10.11 -12.42
CA GLY A 28 -2.17 -9.95 -11.96
C GLY A 28 -1.59 -8.52 -11.99
N THR A 29 -2.25 -7.58 -12.69
CA THR A 29 -1.70 -6.25 -12.98
C THR A 29 -1.54 -5.34 -11.76
N VAL A 30 -2.33 -5.52 -10.70
CA VAL A 30 -2.26 -4.68 -9.49
C VAL A 30 -1.00 -4.95 -8.69
N TRP A 31 -0.59 -6.21 -8.57
CA TRP A 31 0.57 -6.58 -7.75
C TRP A 31 1.86 -6.04 -8.36
N ASP A 32 2.10 -6.31 -9.65
CA ASP A 32 3.28 -5.83 -10.38
C ASP A 32 3.39 -4.30 -10.37
N LYS A 33 2.26 -3.62 -10.63
CA LYS A 33 2.22 -2.15 -10.61
C LYS A 33 2.40 -1.60 -9.19
N GLY A 34 1.85 -2.26 -8.18
CA GLY A 34 2.06 -1.92 -6.78
C GLY A 34 3.54 -1.98 -6.42
N MET A 35 4.22 -3.08 -6.77
CA MET A 35 5.66 -3.22 -6.54
C MET A 35 6.49 -2.17 -7.27
N LEU A 36 6.15 -1.86 -8.52
CA LEU A 36 6.86 -0.85 -9.32
C LEU A 36 6.63 0.58 -8.82
N LEU A 37 5.40 0.93 -8.44
CA LEU A 37 5.02 2.31 -8.09
C LEU A 37 5.29 2.63 -6.63
N LEU A 38 5.04 1.68 -5.73
CA LEU A 38 5.17 1.86 -4.28
C LEU A 38 6.49 1.33 -3.72
N GLY A 39 7.31 0.62 -4.50
CA GLY A 39 8.60 0.10 -4.06
C GLY A 39 9.57 1.13 -3.48
N ALA A 40 9.44 2.41 -3.88
CA ALA A 40 10.21 3.53 -3.35
C ALA A 40 9.34 4.60 -2.66
N TYR A 41 8.06 4.29 -2.41
CA TYR A 41 7.14 5.24 -1.80
C TYR A 41 7.33 5.28 -0.27
N PRO A 42 7.56 6.47 0.33
CA PRO A 42 7.67 6.60 1.78
C PRO A 42 6.27 6.61 2.40
N PHE A 43 5.81 5.45 2.84
CA PHE A 43 4.53 5.33 3.56
C PHE A 43 4.49 6.22 4.81
N GLN A 44 3.34 6.85 5.05
CA GLN A 44 3.14 7.75 6.19
C GLN A 44 2.89 7.03 7.53
N ASP A 45 2.58 5.73 7.45
CA ASP A 45 2.34 4.86 8.60
C ASP A 45 3.28 3.65 8.56
N VAL A 46 3.93 3.39 9.69
CA VAL A 46 4.90 2.29 9.85
C VAL A 46 4.24 0.93 9.63
N VAL A 47 2.97 0.76 10.02
CA VAL A 47 2.21 -0.47 9.79
C VAL A 47 1.97 -0.66 8.30
N HIS A 48 1.66 0.40 7.54
CA HIS A 48 1.46 0.30 6.09
C HIS A 48 2.74 -0.10 5.37
N GLN A 49 3.88 0.50 5.77
CA GLN A 49 5.19 0.10 5.26
C GLN A 49 5.50 -1.37 5.59
N LEU A 50 5.28 -1.77 6.84
CA LEU A 50 5.53 -3.15 7.27
C LEU A 50 4.68 -4.17 6.50
N ILE A 51 3.41 -3.86 6.24
CA ILE A 51 2.53 -4.71 5.43
C ILE A 51 3.10 -4.84 4.02
N PHE A 52 3.50 -3.72 3.40
CA PHE A 52 4.08 -3.72 2.07
C PHE A 52 5.40 -4.51 2.00
N ASP A 53 6.30 -4.33 2.96
CA ASP A 53 7.57 -5.07 3.07
C ASP A 53 7.31 -6.58 3.18
N VAL A 54 6.32 -6.99 3.97
CA VAL A 54 5.94 -8.40 4.09
C VAL A 54 5.34 -8.93 2.78
N LEU A 55 4.54 -8.14 2.07
CA LEU A 55 4.02 -8.51 0.75
C LEU A 55 5.15 -8.70 -0.27
N GLN A 56 6.18 -7.84 -0.24
CA GLN A 56 7.40 -8.00 -1.04
C GLN A 56 8.13 -9.30 -0.69
N GLU A 57 8.28 -9.63 0.59
CA GLU A 57 8.93 -10.87 1.04
C GLU A 57 8.17 -12.14 0.63
N ILE A 58 6.84 -12.10 0.63
CA ILE A 58 6.02 -13.25 0.22
C ILE A 58 6.15 -13.49 -1.30
N ASN A 59 6.34 -12.43 -2.09
CA ASN A 59 6.59 -12.49 -3.54
C ASN A 59 5.52 -13.31 -4.30
N THR A 60 4.25 -13.08 -3.98
CA THR A 60 3.12 -13.72 -4.67
C THR A 60 1.92 -12.77 -4.72
N ASP A 61 1.13 -12.88 -5.78
CA ASP A 61 -0.15 -12.22 -5.96
C ASP A 61 -1.33 -13.13 -5.52
N LEU A 62 -1.05 -14.37 -5.11
CA LEU A 62 -2.07 -15.34 -4.74
C LEU A 62 -2.73 -14.97 -3.39
N PRO A 63 -4.02 -14.61 -3.37
CA PRO A 63 -4.67 -14.06 -2.17
C PRO A 63 -4.72 -15.07 -1.02
N VAL A 64 -4.90 -16.35 -1.36
CA VAL A 64 -4.93 -17.45 -0.39
C VAL A 64 -3.58 -17.60 0.32
N ILE A 65 -2.47 -17.37 -0.38
CA ILE A 65 -1.13 -17.43 0.20
C ILE A 65 -0.87 -16.18 1.03
N ILE A 66 -1.20 -15.00 0.52
CA ILE A 66 -1.06 -13.73 1.24
C ILE A 66 -1.81 -13.79 2.57
N ARG A 67 -3.08 -14.20 2.55
CA ARG A 67 -3.91 -14.31 3.76
C ARG A 67 -3.33 -15.23 4.84
N LYS A 68 -2.63 -16.29 4.43
CA LYS A 68 -1.98 -17.23 5.37
C LYS A 68 -0.62 -16.73 5.83
N GLN A 69 0.18 -16.15 4.94
CA GLN A 69 1.56 -15.77 5.24
C GLN A 69 1.68 -14.40 5.91
N LEU A 70 0.87 -13.41 5.53
CA LEU A 70 0.94 -12.05 6.06
C LEU A 70 0.88 -12.01 7.60
N PRO A 71 -0.16 -12.55 8.28
CA PRO A 71 -0.21 -12.55 9.75
C PRO A 71 0.91 -13.40 10.38
N ALA A 72 1.28 -14.53 9.76
CA ALA A 72 2.34 -15.40 10.27
C ALA A 72 3.72 -14.71 10.23
N ARG A 73 4.01 -13.96 9.16
CA ARG A 73 5.25 -13.21 8.98
C ARG A 73 5.32 -12.02 9.94
N LEU A 74 4.22 -11.28 10.09
CA LEU A 74 4.12 -10.18 11.05
C LEU A 74 4.34 -10.64 12.48
N THR A 75 3.72 -11.77 12.87
CA THR A 75 3.94 -12.39 14.19
C THR A 75 5.41 -12.75 14.40
N ARG A 76 6.08 -13.34 13.40
CA ARG A 76 7.51 -13.68 13.46
C ARG A 76 8.42 -12.47 13.53
N LYS A 77 8.01 -11.33 12.96
CA LYS A 77 8.72 -10.04 13.05
C LYS A 77 8.47 -9.31 14.39
N GLY A 78 7.63 -9.86 15.27
CA GLY A 78 7.31 -9.24 16.56
C GLY A 78 6.13 -8.28 16.53
N PHE A 79 5.31 -8.31 15.49
CA PHE A 79 4.13 -7.45 15.31
C PHE A 79 2.81 -8.24 15.32
N PRO A 80 2.50 -9.02 16.37
CA PRO A 80 1.26 -9.81 16.43
C PRO A 80 0.00 -8.96 16.60
N ALA A 81 0.14 -7.70 17.02
CA ALA A 81 -0.98 -6.79 17.29
C ALA A 81 -1.49 -6.03 16.03
N VAL A 82 -0.85 -6.21 14.88
CA VAL A 82 -1.28 -5.57 13.63
C VAL A 82 -2.61 -6.19 13.19
N ASP A 83 -3.62 -5.34 13.01
CA ASP A 83 -4.93 -5.75 12.49
C ASP A 83 -4.84 -6.06 10.99
N THR A 84 -4.40 -7.27 10.66
CA THR A 84 -4.30 -7.74 9.27
C THR A 84 -5.67 -7.93 8.62
N GLU A 85 -6.72 -8.17 9.41
CA GLU A 85 -8.07 -8.37 8.88
C GLU A 85 -8.58 -7.10 8.18
N LYS A 86 -8.15 -5.91 8.65
CA LYS A 86 -8.40 -4.65 7.96
C LYS A 86 -7.87 -4.65 6.51
N PHE A 87 -6.72 -5.28 6.24
CA PHE A 87 -6.11 -5.32 4.91
C PHE A 87 -6.55 -6.52 4.08
N LEU A 88 -6.94 -7.61 4.73
CA LEU A 88 -7.39 -8.85 4.10
C LEU A 88 -8.92 -8.88 3.83
N GLY A 89 -9.63 -7.80 4.19
CA GLY A 89 -11.07 -7.66 4.05
C GLY A 89 -11.57 -7.72 2.60
N ALA A 90 -12.86 -8.05 2.43
CA ALA A 90 -13.47 -8.38 1.14
C ALA A 90 -13.71 -7.19 0.18
N HIS A 91 -13.41 -5.95 0.57
CA HIS A 91 -13.55 -4.79 -0.31
C HIS A 91 -12.32 -4.66 -1.21
N SER A 92 -12.36 -5.35 -2.34
CA SER A 92 -11.38 -5.15 -3.41
C SER A 92 -11.83 -4.00 -4.31
N LEU A 93 -10.95 -3.01 -4.47
CA LEU A 93 -11.05 -2.09 -5.61
C LEU A 93 -10.88 -2.87 -6.92
N ALA A 94 -11.45 -2.35 -8.00
CA ALA A 94 -11.13 -2.82 -9.34
C ALA A 94 -9.65 -2.51 -9.65
N ALA A 95 -9.00 -3.37 -10.45
CA ALA A 95 -7.59 -3.19 -10.84
C ALA A 95 -7.24 -1.77 -11.36
N PRO A 96 -7.99 -1.17 -12.30
CA PRO A 96 -7.67 0.17 -12.78
C PRO A 96 -7.78 1.24 -11.68
N GLU A 97 -8.75 1.12 -10.77
CA GLU A 97 -8.92 2.07 -9.67
C GLU A 97 -7.76 2.00 -8.68
N ALA A 98 -7.32 0.79 -8.33
CA ALA A 98 -6.16 0.60 -7.46
C ALA A 98 -4.89 1.21 -8.07
N VAL A 99 -4.68 1.04 -9.37
CA VAL A 99 -3.53 1.60 -10.10
C VAL A 99 -3.57 3.12 -10.14
N GLU A 100 -4.73 3.73 -10.38
CA GLU A 100 -4.86 5.19 -10.34
C GLU A 100 -4.58 5.75 -8.94
N LEU A 101 -5.02 5.07 -7.89
CA LEU A 101 -4.69 5.44 -6.51
C LEU A 101 -3.18 5.32 -6.22
N MET A 102 -2.51 4.27 -6.68
CA MET A 102 -1.05 4.11 -6.55
C MET A 102 -0.30 5.27 -7.24
N LYS A 103 -0.71 5.64 -8.45
CA LYS A 103 -0.13 6.80 -9.16
C LYS A 103 -0.35 8.09 -8.38
N LYS A 104 -1.55 8.28 -7.84
CA LYS A 104 -1.90 9.45 -7.03
C LYS A 104 -1.04 9.59 -5.78
N LEU A 105 -0.83 8.49 -5.03
CA LEU A 105 0.09 8.47 -3.87
C LEU A 105 1.50 8.90 -4.27
N ARG A 106 2.00 8.37 -5.39
CA ARG A 106 3.33 8.72 -5.91
C ARG A 106 3.41 10.21 -6.26
N GLU A 107 2.41 10.75 -6.96
CA GLU A 107 2.34 12.17 -7.30
C GLU A 107 2.32 13.05 -6.05
N TRP A 108 1.58 12.65 -5.02
CA TRP A 108 1.54 13.36 -3.75
C TRP A 108 2.90 13.38 -3.04
N SER A 109 3.62 12.25 -2.97
CA SER A 109 4.98 12.25 -2.38
C SER A 109 5.97 13.13 -3.15
N ARG A 110 5.88 13.15 -4.49
CA ARG A 110 6.77 13.97 -5.35
C ARG A 110 6.40 15.45 -5.33
N GLY A 111 5.15 15.77 -5.02
CA GLY A 111 4.67 17.14 -4.83
C GLY A 111 5.19 17.75 -3.53
N GLU A 112 5.32 16.93 -2.48
CA GLU A 112 5.84 17.35 -1.18
C GLU A 112 7.34 17.72 -1.24
N GLU A 113 8.14 16.97 -2.02
CA GLU A 113 9.55 17.32 -2.29
C GLU A 113 9.72 18.69 -2.99
N ARG A 114 8.69 19.19 -3.67
CA ARG A 114 8.73 20.47 -4.38
C ARG A 114 8.31 21.66 -3.51
N GLY A 115 7.70 21.41 -2.35
CA GLY A 115 7.23 22.44 -1.41
C GLY A 115 8.28 22.90 -0.40
N ASP A 116 9.27 22.05 -0.09
CA ASP A 116 10.30 22.34 0.94
C ASP A 116 11.56 23.04 0.38
N ALA A 117 11.59 23.35 -0.92
CA ALA A 117 12.73 24.01 -1.57
C ALA A 117 12.68 25.56 -1.51
N THR A 118 11.81 26.17 -0.70
CA THR A 118 11.75 27.64 -0.55
C THR A 118 11.72 28.04 0.92
N LEU A 119 12.88 28.04 1.56
CA LEU A 119 13.23 28.93 2.68
C LEU A 119 14.76 28.94 2.82
N ARG A 120 15.40 29.82 2.05
CA ARG A 120 16.75 30.34 2.31
C ARG A 120 16.71 31.85 2.21
#